data_AF-A0A450SS66-F1
#
_entry.id   AF-A0A450SS66-F1
#
_cell.length_a   1.000
_cell.length_b   1.000
_cell.length_c   1.000
_cell.angle_alpha   90.00
_cell.angle_beta   90.00
_cell.angle_gamma   90.00
#
_symmetry.space_group_name_H-M   'P 1'
#
loop_
_entity.id
_entity.type
_entity.pdbx_description
1 polymer ?
#
loop_
_entity_poly.entity_id
_entity_poly.type
_entity_poly.pdbx_seq_one_letter_code
_entity_poly.pdbx_strand_id
1 'polypeptide(L)'
;MLDGREVLDANPILPERYVFREDPRSGLHAGSVGAFSDLFRYHLLYHRGGMWTDTDVINFRCFDTDGRRFMSTEIIDGGLTGLNGALMAVPAGDKFMELACERSLELIESKEMFFTRIGPYLLAELLVEERADEFDLMPPFFLNPVPWMRTVRDRKCR
;
A
#
# COMPACT_ATOMS: atom_id res chain seq x y z
N MET A 1 -10.63 19.35 -15.94
CA MET A 1 -9.99 19.64 -14.65
C MET A 1 -11.02 19.38 -13.57
N LEU A 2 -10.68 18.53 -12.61
CA LEU A 2 -11.42 18.43 -11.35
C LEU A 2 -10.64 19.33 -10.40
N ASP A 3 -11.29 20.30 -9.75
CA ASP A 3 -10.61 21.39 -9.03
C ASP A 3 -9.48 20.88 -8.11
N GLY A 4 -8.27 21.45 -8.27
CA GLY A 4 -7.13 21.21 -7.38
C GLY A 4 -6.32 19.93 -7.60
N ARG A 5 -6.59 19.13 -8.63
CA ARG A 5 -5.78 17.92 -8.95
C ARG A 5 -5.29 17.88 -10.39
N GLU A 6 -4.05 17.45 -10.54
CA GLU A 6 -3.44 17.11 -11.83
C GLU A 6 -3.62 15.61 -12.09
N VAL A 7 -4.05 15.27 -13.31
CA VAL A 7 -4.13 13.87 -13.76
C VAL A 7 -2.95 13.64 -14.68
N LEU A 8 -2.10 12.67 -14.34
CA LEU A 8 -0.88 12.33 -15.06
C LEU A 8 -1.02 10.98 -15.78
N ASP A 9 -0.29 10.80 -16.88
CA ASP A 9 -0.16 9.50 -17.53
C ASP A 9 0.68 8.56 -16.65
N ALA A 10 0.14 7.37 -16.38
CA ALA A 10 0.75 6.33 -15.57
C ALA A 10 1.73 5.44 -16.36
N ASN A 11 1.63 5.41 -17.69
CA ASN A 11 2.47 4.56 -18.55
C ASN A 11 3.98 4.78 -18.39
N PRO A 12 4.49 6.01 -18.16
CA PRO A 12 5.91 6.23 -17.87
C PRO A 12 6.41 5.59 -16.57
N ILE A 13 5.52 5.21 -15.65
CA ILE A 13 5.85 4.56 -14.38
C ILE A 13 5.68 3.04 -14.50
N LEU A 14 4.52 2.60 -14.98
CA LEU A 14 4.24 1.19 -15.22
C LEU A 14 3.27 1.09 -16.42
N PRO A 15 3.71 0.51 -17.55
CA PRO A 15 2.89 0.42 -18.75
C PRO A 15 1.56 -0.33 -18.54
N GLU A 16 0.51 0.08 -19.25
CA GLU A 16 -0.83 -0.50 -19.16
C GLU A 16 -0.87 -2.04 -19.32
N ARG A 17 0.08 -2.62 -20.07
CA ARG A 17 0.19 -4.09 -20.23
C ARG A 17 0.45 -4.85 -18.93
N TYR A 18 0.88 -4.19 -17.86
CA TYR A 18 1.06 -4.78 -16.54
C TYR A 18 -0.19 -4.68 -15.66
N VAL A 19 -1.28 -4.07 -16.14
CA VAL A 19 -2.55 -4.04 -15.41
C VAL A 19 -3.15 -5.44 -15.39
N PHE A 20 -3.38 -5.95 -14.18
CA PHE A 20 -4.05 -7.22 -13.94
C PHE A 20 -5.14 -7.08 -12.88
N ARG A 21 -5.98 -8.11 -12.79
CA ARG A 21 -7.04 -8.20 -11.79
C ARG A 21 -6.81 -9.42 -10.91
N GLU A 22 -7.22 -9.29 -9.65
CA GLU A 22 -7.23 -10.36 -8.66
C GLU A 22 -8.00 -11.59 -9.18
N ASP A 23 -7.43 -12.77 -8.90
CA ASP A 23 -7.98 -14.06 -9.29
C ASP A 23 -9.32 -14.33 -8.58
N PRO A 24 -10.24 -15.11 -9.18
CA PRO A 24 -11.48 -15.55 -8.51
C PRO A 24 -11.27 -16.17 -7.11
N ARG A 25 -10.11 -16.76 -6.84
CA ARG A 25 -9.72 -17.31 -5.53
C ARG A 25 -9.54 -16.24 -4.44
N SER A 26 -9.40 -14.96 -4.82
CA SER A 26 -9.32 -13.82 -3.88
C SER A 26 -10.69 -13.44 -3.27
N GLY A 27 -11.75 -14.23 -3.49
CA GLY A 27 -13.03 -14.12 -2.79
C GLY A 27 -13.73 -12.78 -3.06
N LEU A 28 -14.03 -12.03 -1.99
CA LEU A 28 -14.67 -10.70 -2.09
C LEU A 28 -13.84 -9.68 -2.89
N HIS A 29 -12.55 -9.95 -3.08
CA HIS A 29 -11.63 -9.08 -3.83
C HIS A 29 -11.40 -9.57 -5.26
N ALA A 30 -12.05 -10.65 -5.71
CA ALA A 30 -11.96 -11.14 -7.08
C ALA A 30 -12.30 -10.02 -8.09
N GLY A 31 -11.45 -9.86 -9.11
CA GLY A 31 -11.61 -8.81 -10.12
C GLY A 31 -11.12 -7.41 -9.69
N SER A 32 -10.68 -7.24 -8.44
CA SER A 32 -10.08 -6.00 -7.95
C SER A 32 -8.74 -5.72 -8.65
N VAL A 33 -8.34 -4.44 -8.68
CA VAL A 33 -7.01 -3.99 -9.12
C VAL A 33 -6.09 -3.68 -7.92
N GLY A 34 -6.42 -4.19 -6.73
CA GLY A 34 -5.67 -3.96 -5.49
C GLY A 34 -4.20 -4.34 -5.59
N ALA A 35 -3.90 -5.58 -5.95
CA ALA A 35 -2.52 -6.02 -6.20
C ALA A 35 -1.80 -5.21 -7.29
N PHE A 36 -2.49 -4.83 -8.38
CA PHE A 36 -1.89 -3.93 -9.37
C PHE A 36 -1.56 -2.56 -8.76
N SER A 37 -2.43 -2.02 -7.91
CA SER A 37 -2.18 -0.76 -7.19
C SER A 37 -0.99 -0.87 -6.24
N ASP A 38 -0.79 -2.03 -5.59
CA ASP A 38 0.38 -2.32 -4.77
C ASP A 38 1.66 -2.28 -5.62
N LEU A 39 1.68 -2.99 -6.74
CA LEU A 39 2.82 -2.98 -7.67
C LEU A 39 3.09 -1.57 -8.21
N PHE A 40 2.05 -0.86 -8.64
CA PHE A 40 2.17 0.48 -9.20
C PHE A 40 2.78 1.45 -8.20
N ARG A 41 2.36 1.42 -6.92
CA ARG A 41 2.90 2.34 -5.92
C ARG A 41 4.38 2.10 -5.65
N TYR A 42 4.86 0.85 -5.70
CA TYR A 42 6.29 0.55 -5.56
C TYR A 42 7.09 1.14 -6.72
N HIS A 43 6.62 0.94 -7.96
CA HIS A 43 7.26 1.55 -9.13
C HIS A 43 7.25 3.09 -9.07
N LEU A 44 6.12 3.69 -8.67
CA LEU A 44 6.02 5.14 -8.56
C LEU A 44 7.00 5.69 -7.53
N LEU A 45 7.02 5.12 -6.33
CA LEU A 45 7.90 5.54 -5.25
C LEU A 45 9.37 5.28 -5.57
N TYR A 46 9.71 4.17 -6.24
CA TYR A 46 11.07 3.95 -6.72
C TYR A 46 11.50 5.03 -7.72
N HIS A 47 10.67 5.36 -8.71
CA HIS A 47 11.04 6.31 -9.76
C HIS A 47 11.01 7.78 -9.32
N ARG A 48 10.10 8.15 -8.41
CA ARG A 48 9.85 9.56 -8.05
C ARG A 48 10.16 9.88 -6.60
N GLY A 49 10.23 8.88 -5.73
CA GLY A 49 10.25 9.08 -4.28
C GLY A 49 9.01 9.81 -3.79
N GLY A 50 9.15 10.50 -2.67
CA GLY A 50 8.08 11.29 -2.08
C GLY A 50 7.11 10.39 -1.33
N MET A 51 5.81 10.72 -1.42
CA MET A 51 4.76 10.09 -0.64
C MET A 51 3.67 9.50 -1.53
N TRP A 52 3.28 8.26 -1.23
CA TRP A 52 2.06 7.64 -1.73
C TRP A 52 0.96 7.82 -0.69
N THR A 53 -0.24 8.16 -1.16
CA THR A 53 -1.47 8.09 -0.37
C THR A 53 -2.58 7.44 -1.19
N ASP A 54 -3.34 6.53 -0.59
CA ASP A 54 -4.53 5.99 -1.25
C ASP A 54 -5.57 7.10 -1.47
N THR A 55 -6.38 6.95 -2.51
CA THR A 55 -7.29 8.01 -2.96
C THR A 55 -8.48 8.25 -2.04
N ASP A 56 -8.72 7.34 -1.09
CA ASP A 56 -9.77 7.41 -0.07
C ASP A 56 -9.24 7.88 1.30
N VAL A 57 -7.95 8.24 1.39
CA VAL A 57 -7.36 8.86 2.59
C VAL A 57 -7.71 10.34 2.65
N ILE A 58 -8.26 10.77 3.78
CA ILE A 58 -8.55 12.18 4.08
C ILE A 58 -7.66 12.63 5.24
N ASN A 59 -6.71 13.51 4.94
CA ASN A 59 -5.78 14.07 5.93
C ASN A 59 -6.36 15.34 6.57
N PHE A 60 -6.56 15.32 7.89
CA PHE A 60 -7.03 16.49 8.65
C PHE A 60 -5.91 17.48 9.02
N ARG A 61 -4.65 17.09 8.84
CA ARG A 61 -3.46 17.89 9.15
C ARG A 61 -2.44 17.67 8.06
N CYS A 62 -1.69 18.72 7.73
CA CYS A 62 -0.52 18.59 6.87
C CYS A 62 0.52 17.71 7.58
N PHE A 63 1.17 16.86 6.79
CA PHE A 63 2.21 15.95 7.25
C PHE A 63 3.30 15.90 6.18
N ASP A 64 4.55 15.92 6.63
CA ASP A 64 5.74 15.81 5.79
C ASP A 64 6.70 14.84 6.47
N THR A 65 7.31 13.96 5.68
CA THR A 65 8.28 12.97 6.17
C THR A 65 9.69 13.52 6.21
N ASP A 66 9.94 14.71 5.66
CA ASP A 66 11.27 15.31 5.52
C ASP A 66 12.22 14.38 4.75
N GLY A 67 11.68 13.75 3.69
CA GLY A 67 12.42 12.80 2.84
C GLY A 67 12.77 11.46 3.51
N ARG A 68 12.33 11.22 4.75
CA ARG A 68 12.59 9.97 5.47
C ARG A 68 11.66 8.84 5.02
N ARG A 69 12.16 7.62 5.20
CA ARG A 69 11.40 6.39 5.05
C ARG A 69 10.28 6.35 6.09
N PHE A 70 9.07 6.12 5.62
CA PHE A 70 7.86 6.21 6.43
C PHE A 70 6.85 5.17 5.98
N MET A 71 6.14 4.55 6.93
CA MET A 71 5.01 3.68 6.61
C MET A 71 3.92 3.76 7.69
N SER A 72 2.66 3.79 7.25
CA SER A 72 1.52 3.64 8.15
C SER A 72 1.36 2.21 8.65
N THR A 73 0.84 2.08 9.87
CA THR A 73 0.35 0.81 10.39
C THR A 73 -1.16 0.89 10.65
N GLU A 74 -1.79 -0.26 10.86
CA GLU A 74 -3.19 -0.35 11.25
C GLU A 74 -3.43 -1.46 12.26
N ILE A 75 -4.63 -1.46 12.87
CA ILE A 75 -5.09 -2.57 13.69
C ILE A 75 -5.72 -3.62 12.77
N ILE A 76 -5.11 -4.80 12.73
CA ILE A 76 -5.57 -5.97 11.96
C ILE A 76 -6.31 -6.97 12.87
N ASP A 77 -6.79 -8.05 12.26
CA ASP A 77 -7.49 -9.13 12.96
C ASP A 77 -6.74 -9.61 14.21
N GLY A 78 -7.50 -9.87 15.28
CA GLY A 78 -6.93 -10.22 16.59
C GLY A 78 -6.38 -9.04 17.39
N GLY A 79 -6.54 -7.81 16.91
CA GLY A 79 -6.09 -6.60 17.61
C GLY A 79 -4.59 -6.34 17.52
N LEU A 80 -3.92 -6.99 16.56
CA LEU A 80 -2.49 -6.82 16.30
C LEU A 80 -2.24 -5.58 15.45
N THR A 81 -1.00 -5.08 15.49
CA THR A 81 -0.53 -4.02 14.59
C THR A 81 0.06 -4.65 13.34
N GLY A 82 -0.47 -4.29 12.16
CA GLY A 82 0.06 -4.68 10.86
C GLY A 82 0.49 -3.46 10.03
N LEU A 83 1.35 -3.66 9.03
CA LEU A 83 1.67 -2.61 8.06
C LEU A 83 0.45 -2.34 7.16
N ASN A 84 0.36 -1.10 6.70
CA ASN A 84 -0.67 -0.65 5.78
C ASN A 84 0.00 0.16 4.64
N GLY A 85 -0.37 -0.14 3.39
CA GLY A 85 0.19 0.48 2.19
C GLY A 85 -0.49 1.79 1.73
N ALA A 86 -1.46 2.30 2.48
CA ALA A 86 -2.28 3.45 2.14
C ALA A 86 -1.59 4.79 2.40
N LEU A 87 -0.54 4.84 3.22
CA LEU A 87 0.34 6.00 3.34
C LEU A 87 1.79 5.57 3.54
N MET A 88 2.63 5.86 2.55
CA MET A 88 4.04 5.44 2.52
C MET A 88 4.91 6.57 1.97
N ALA A 89 6.17 6.66 2.42
CA ALA A 89 7.12 7.56 1.80
C ALA A 89 8.54 6.97 1.80
N VAL A 90 9.29 7.25 0.73
CA VAL A 90 10.70 6.90 0.59
C VAL A 90 11.39 7.93 -0.34
N PRO A 91 12.72 8.09 -0.29
CA PRO A 91 13.45 8.81 -1.33
C PRO A 91 13.37 8.10 -2.70
N ALA A 92 13.63 8.83 -3.79
CA ALA A 92 13.71 8.23 -5.11
C ALA A 92 14.91 7.27 -5.20
N GLY A 93 14.75 6.15 -5.91
CA GLY A 93 15.77 5.10 -6.04
C GLY A 93 15.96 4.26 -4.78
N ASP A 94 15.01 4.29 -3.84
CA ASP A 94 15.11 3.53 -2.59
C ASP A 94 15.14 2.01 -2.84
N LYS A 95 16.16 1.34 -2.28
CA LYS A 95 16.36 -0.11 -2.42
C LYS A 95 15.18 -0.94 -1.91
N PHE A 96 14.46 -0.45 -0.90
CA PHE A 96 13.30 -1.14 -0.36
C PHE A 96 12.15 -1.21 -1.39
N MET A 97 11.93 -0.14 -2.17
CA MET A 97 10.95 -0.17 -3.27
C MET A 97 11.42 -1.01 -4.46
N GLU A 98 12.72 -1.01 -4.74
CA GLU A 98 13.29 -1.89 -5.78
C GLU A 98 13.01 -3.37 -5.47
N LEU A 99 13.31 -3.80 -4.24
CA LEU A 99 13.02 -5.16 -3.77
C LEU A 99 11.52 -5.47 -3.80
N ALA A 100 10.67 -4.52 -3.41
CA ALA A 100 9.22 -4.69 -3.49
C ALA A 100 8.73 -4.88 -4.93
N CYS A 101 9.31 -4.16 -5.91
CA CYS A 101 9.01 -4.36 -7.33
C CYS A 101 9.44 -5.75 -7.80
N GLU A 102 10.70 -6.12 -7.56
CA GLU A 102 11.29 -7.39 -7.98
C GLU A 102 10.48 -8.58 -7.42
N ARG A 103 10.26 -8.59 -6.10
CA ARG A 103 9.54 -9.68 -5.43
C ARG A 103 8.07 -9.74 -5.82
N SER A 104 7.43 -8.60 -6.08
CA SER A 104 6.04 -8.58 -6.56
C SER A 104 5.92 -9.28 -7.90
N LEU A 105 6.84 -9.03 -8.84
CA LEU A 105 6.83 -9.68 -10.15
C LEU A 105 7.05 -11.19 -10.05
N GLU A 106 7.98 -11.64 -9.20
CA GLU A 106 8.20 -13.06 -8.92
C GLU A 106 6.94 -13.74 -8.36
N LEU A 107 6.28 -13.10 -7.39
CA LEU A 107 5.08 -13.64 -6.75
C LEU A 107 3.87 -13.68 -7.69
N ILE A 108 3.73 -12.67 -8.56
CA ILE A 108 2.69 -12.65 -9.60
C ILE A 108 2.86 -13.86 -10.53
N GLU A 109 4.09 -14.25 -10.85
CA GLU A 109 4.40 -15.42 -11.68
C GLU A 109 4.26 -16.76 -10.93
N SER A 110 4.48 -16.79 -9.60
CA SER A 110 4.64 -18.03 -8.82
C SER A 110 3.34 -18.79 -8.49
N LYS A 111 2.16 -18.29 -8.87
CA LYS A 111 0.82 -18.81 -8.45
C LYS A 111 0.54 -18.77 -6.94
N GLU A 112 1.42 -18.16 -6.14
CA GLU A 112 1.25 -17.97 -4.70
C GLU A 112 0.45 -16.70 -4.36
N MET A 113 -0.18 -16.10 -5.37
CA MET A 113 -0.99 -14.90 -5.22
C MET A 113 -2.28 -15.16 -4.44
N PHE A 114 -2.50 -14.31 -3.45
CA PHE A 114 -3.77 -14.10 -2.76
C PHE A 114 -3.90 -12.61 -2.42
N PHE A 115 -5.12 -12.17 -2.07
CA PHE A 115 -5.36 -10.79 -1.68
C PHE A 115 -4.40 -10.35 -0.56
N THR A 116 -3.79 -9.16 -0.69
CA THR A 116 -2.73 -8.61 0.20
C THR A 116 -1.33 -9.24 0.11
N ARG A 117 -1.12 -10.29 -0.70
CA ARG A 117 0.18 -11.00 -0.78
C ARG A 117 1.34 -10.07 -1.11
N ILE A 118 1.18 -9.23 -2.14
CA ILE A 118 2.20 -8.25 -2.56
C ILE A 118 1.98 -6.86 -1.96
N GLY A 119 0.96 -6.71 -1.12
CA GLY A 119 0.69 -5.51 -0.34
C GLY A 119 1.33 -5.61 1.06
N PRO A 120 0.55 -5.48 2.15
CA PRO A 120 1.04 -5.53 3.53
C PRO A 120 1.92 -6.73 3.89
N TYR A 121 1.65 -7.93 3.35
CA TYR A 121 2.43 -9.12 3.67
C TYR A 121 3.87 -9.03 3.13
N LEU A 122 4.03 -8.67 1.86
CA LEU A 122 5.34 -8.48 1.26
C LEU A 122 6.12 -7.36 1.96
N LEU A 123 5.46 -6.24 2.26
CA LEU A 123 6.11 -5.14 2.98
C LEU A 123 6.61 -5.58 4.36
N ALA A 124 5.84 -6.41 5.07
CA ALA A 124 6.25 -6.94 6.37
C ALA A 124 7.44 -7.92 6.25
N GLU A 125 7.42 -8.80 5.24
CA GLU A 125 8.54 -9.70 4.93
C GLU A 125 9.82 -8.91 4.65
N LEU A 126 9.76 -7.93 3.75
CA LEU A 126 10.91 -7.09 3.40
C LEU A 126 11.42 -6.28 4.58
N LEU A 127 10.53 -5.80 5.46
CA LEU A 127 10.93 -5.03 6.64
C LEU A 127 11.63 -5.88 7.71
N VAL A 128 11.43 -7.20 7.68
CA VAL A 128 12.18 -8.16 8.50
C VAL A 128 13.52 -8.54 7.87
N GLU A 129 13.57 -8.64 6.53
CA GLU A 129 14.81 -8.89 5.77
C GLU A 129 15.76 -7.67 5.86
N GLU A 130 15.19 -6.47 5.80
CA GLU A 130 15.86 -5.19 5.93
C GLU A 130 15.84 -4.67 7.38
N ARG A 131 16.45 -3.52 7.62
CA ARG A 131 16.47 -2.87 8.93
C ARG A 131 15.21 -2.05 9.18
N ALA A 132 14.24 -2.67 9.85
CA ALA A 132 13.02 -2.03 10.35
C ALA A 132 13.23 -0.67 11.04
N ASP A 133 14.36 -0.50 11.74
CA ASP A 133 14.72 0.72 12.47
C ASP A 133 15.07 1.91 11.56
N GLU A 134 15.19 1.69 10.25
CA GLU A 134 15.35 2.75 9.25
C GLU A 134 14.02 3.33 8.75
N PHE A 135 12.87 2.80 9.20
CA PHE A 135 11.55 3.31 8.88
C PHE A 135 10.89 3.99 10.08
N ASP A 136 10.33 5.18 9.85
CA ASP A 136 9.35 5.78 10.76
C ASP A 136 8.02 5.02 10.63
N LEU A 137 7.83 4.02 11.50
CA LEU A 137 6.58 3.28 11.59
C LEU A 137 5.59 4.01 12.50
N MET A 138 4.51 4.52 11.89
CA MET A 138 3.51 5.26 12.64
C MET A 138 2.62 4.36 13.47
N PRO A 139 2.12 4.85 14.62
CA PRO A 139 1.14 4.08 15.39
C PRO A 139 -0.16 3.87 14.60
N PRO A 140 -0.92 2.79 14.85
CA PRO A 140 -2.10 2.41 14.06
C PRO A 140 -3.17 3.50 13.92
N PHE A 141 -3.29 4.34 14.94
CA PHE A 141 -4.27 5.43 15.00
C PHE A 141 -3.81 6.71 14.31
N PHE A 142 -2.62 6.73 13.71
CA PHE A 142 -2.14 7.87 12.94
C PHE A 142 -2.97 8.09 11.67
N LEU A 143 -3.12 7.04 10.85
CA LEU A 143 -3.89 7.08 9.61
C LEU A 143 -5.34 6.60 9.83
N ASN A 144 -5.50 5.51 10.58
CA ASN A 144 -6.77 4.80 10.76
C ASN A 144 -7.24 4.85 12.22
N PRO A 145 -7.71 6.01 12.73
CA PRO A 145 -8.15 6.15 14.12
C PRO A 145 -9.39 5.29 14.45
N VAL A 146 -10.15 4.89 13.44
CA VAL A 146 -11.25 3.94 13.54
C VAL A 146 -10.90 2.71 12.68
N PRO A 147 -10.53 1.56 13.28
CA PRO A 147 -10.24 0.34 12.53
C PRO A 147 -11.43 -0.09 11.68
N TRP A 148 -11.18 -0.66 10.50
CA TRP A 148 -12.22 -1.09 9.57
C TRP A 148 -13.17 -2.13 10.19
N MET A 149 -12.70 -2.97 11.13
CA MET A 149 -13.54 -3.89 11.89
C MET A 149 -14.64 -3.19 12.72
N ARG A 150 -14.49 -1.89 12.99
CA ARG A 150 -15.46 -1.06 13.72
C ARG A 150 -16.34 -0.20 12.81
N THR A 151 -16.17 -0.27 11.49
CA THR A 151 -16.96 0.53 10.54
C THR A 151 -18.23 -0.18 10.07
N VAL A 152 -18.34 -1.49 10.28
CA VAL A 152 -19.60 -2.22 10.08
C VAL A 152 -20.57 -1.84 11.19
N ARG A 153 -21.62 -1.09 10.85
CA ARG A 153 -22.78 -0.96 11.75
C ARG A 153 -23.33 -2.34 11.99
N ASP A 154 -23.40 -2.73 13.26
CA ASP A 154 -24.19 -3.86 13.72
C ASP A 154 -25.62 -3.64 13.19
N ARG A 155 -25.99 -4.28 12.06
CA ARG A 155 -27.38 -4.36 11.62
C ARG A 155 -28.09 -5.39 12.50
N LYS A 156 -28.08 -5.16 13.80
CA LYS A 156 -28.96 -5.81 14.78
C LYS A 156 -29.86 -4.74 15.36
N CYS A 157 -30.81 -4.25 14.55
CA CYS A 157 -31.98 -3.52 15.02
C CYS A 157 -33.06 -3.48 13.93
N ARG A 158 -33.81 -4.57 13.78
CA ARG A 158 -35.25 -4.70 14.08
C ARG A 158 -35.76 -6.05 13.61
#